data_AF-A0A7K8PJH6-F1
#
_entry.id   AF-A0A7K8PJH6-F1
#
_cell.length_a   1.000
_cell.length_b   1.000
_cell.length_c   1.000
_cell.angle_alpha   90.00
_cell.angle_beta   90.00
_cell.angle_gamma   90.00
#
_symmetry.space_group_name_H-M   'P 1'
#
loop_
_entity.id
_entity.type
_entity.pdbx_description
1 polymer ?
#
loop_
_entity_poly.entity_id
_entity_poly.type
_entity_poly.pdbx_seq_one_letter_code
_entity_poly.pdbx_strand_id
1 'polypeptide(L)'
;MAHITINQYLQQVQEAIDSRDGQFCAELVSFKHPHVANPRLQLPSPEEKCQQVLEPPYDEMFAAHLRCTYAVGNHDFIEAYKCQTVIYTMFNFSRALPIMYAVALDLRIFANNADQQLVKKGKSKVGDMLEKAAELLMSCFRVCASDTRAGIEDSKKWGMLFLVNQLFKIYFKINKLHLCKPLIRAIDSSNLKDEYSMAQRVTYRYYVGRKAMFDSDFKQAEEYLSFAFEHCHRSSQKNKRMILIYLLPVKMLLGHMPTVQLLKKYDLMQFAEVTKAVSEGNLLLLNDALTKHETFFIRCGIFLILEKLKIITYRNLFKKVYLLLKTHQLSLDAFLFALKFMQVDDVDIDEVQCILANLIYMGHIKGYISHQHQKLVVSKQNPFPPLSTVC
;
A
#
# COMPACT_ATOMS: atom_id res chain seq x y z
N MET A 1 29.67 14.39 18.26
CA MET A 1 28.77 13.44 18.94
C MET A 1 29.51 12.92 20.15
N ALA A 2 29.02 13.17 21.36
CA ALA A 2 29.71 12.75 22.58
C ALA A 2 29.89 11.23 22.59
N HIS A 3 31.12 10.75 22.82
CA HIS A 3 31.44 9.33 22.87
C HIS A 3 30.90 8.71 24.16
N ILE A 4 29.61 8.40 24.20
CA ILE A 4 28.99 7.68 25.32
C ILE A 4 29.68 6.31 25.50
N THR A 5 30.04 5.99 26.74
CA THR A 5 30.56 4.66 27.10
C THR A 5 29.41 3.67 27.30
N ILE A 6 29.71 2.36 27.29
CA ILE A 6 28.68 1.36 27.56
C ILE A 6 28.04 1.54 28.94
N ASN A 7 28.82 1.82 29.98
CA ASN A 7 28.31 2.01 31.33
C ASN A 7 27.37 3.21 31.41
N GLN A 8 27.72 4.32 30.75
CA GLN A 8 26.84 5.49 30.67
C GLN A 8 25.55 5.19 29.91
N TYR A 9 25.62 4.42 28.82
CA TYR A 9 24.43 4.01 28.08
C TYR A 9 23.52 3.10 28.92
N LEU A 10 24.08 2.10 29.61
CA LEU A 10 23.30 1.21 30.48
C LEU A 10 22.71 1.94 31.69
N GLN A 11 23.41 2.94 32.23
CA GLN A 11 22.87 3.82 33.27
C GLN A 11 21.66 4.62 32.75
N GLN A 12 21.74 5.20 31.55
CA GLN A 12 20.59 5.89 30.94
C GLN A 12 19.40 4.95 30.72
N VAL A 13 19.68 3.69 30.34
CA VAL A 13 18.64 2.66 30.22
C VAL A 13 17.99 2.36 31.56
N GLN A 14 18.80 2.14 32.61
CA GLN A 14 18.31 1.87 33.95
C GLN A 14 17.48 3.03 34.48
N GLU A 15 17.95 4.27 34.32
CA GLU A 15 17.21 5.49 34.67
C GLU A 15 15.87 5.58 33.94
N ALA A 16 15.83 5.24 32.64
CA ALA A 16 14.59 5.24 31.86
C ALA A 16 13.59 4.18 32.36
N ILE A 17 14.09 3.01 32.77
CA ILE A 17 13.26 1.92 33.34
C ILE A 17 12.73 2.32 34.71
N ASP A 18 13.59 2.82 35.60
CA ASP A 18 13.24 3.19 36.97
C ASP A 18 12.26 4.37 37.03
N SER A 19 12.47 5.36 36.17
CA SER A 19 11.56 6.50 36.00
C SER A 19 10.28 6.17 35.24
N ARG A 20 10.16 4.95 34.69
CA ARG A 20 9.06 4.51 33.81
C ARG A 20 8.87 5.39 32.57
N ASP A 21 9.95 6.01 32.08
CA ASP A 21 9.95 6.77 30.83
C ASP A 21 10.02 5.82 29.63
N GLY A 22 8.84 5.32 29.23
CA GLY A 22 8.72 4.43 28.08
C GLY A 22 9.12 5.07 26.75
N GLN A 23 9.07 6.40 26.63
CA GLN A 23 9.44 7.12 25.42
C GLN A 23 10.96 7.17 25.27
N PHE A 24 11.67 7.55 26.33
CA PHE A 24 13.13 7.57 26.32
C PHE A 24 13.72 6.16 26.21
N CYS A 25 13.14 5.17 26.91
CA CYS A 25 13.54 3.77 26.76
C CYS A 25 13.36 3.27 25.31
N ALA A 26 12.27 3.68 24.63
CA ALA A 26 12.06 3.35 23.22
C ALA A 26 13.12 3.95 22.28
N GLU A 27 13.61 5.16 22.59
CA GLU A 27 14.72 5.76 21.85
C GLU A 27 16.02 4.99 22.05
N LEU A 28 16.31 4.57 23.28
CA LEU A 28 17.51 3.80 23.62
C LEU A 28 17.53 2.41 22.99
N VAL A 29 16.38 1.80 22.68
CA VAL A 29 16.30 0.50 21.96
C VAL A 29 16.04 0.67 20.44
N SER A 30 15.91 1.89 19.92
CA SER A 30 15.59 2.11 18.51
C SER A 30 16.82 2.28 17.63
N PHE A 31 16.81 1.65 16.45
CA PHE A 31 17.83 1.87 15.42
C PHE A 31 17.76 3.22 14.70
N LYS A 32 16.84 4.10 15.10
CA LYS A 32 16.82 5.50 14.65
C LYS A 32 17.66 6.42 15.52
N HIS A 33 18.00 6.00 16.75
CA HIS A 33 18.74 6.84 17.66
C HIS A 33 20.24 6.83 17.33
N PRO A 34 20.97 7.96 17.48
CA PRO A 34 22.40 8.05 17.11
C PRO A 34 23.34 7.04 17.79
N HIS A 35 22.92 6.42 18.89
CA HIS A 35 23.73 5.47 19.66
C HIS A 35 24.16 4.25 18.81
N VAL A 36 23.36 3.83 17.83
CA VAL A 36 23.69 2.67 16.98
C VAL A 36 24.93 2.89 16.10
N ALA A 37 25.30 4.14 15.86
CA ALA A 37 26.49 4.51 15.10
C ALA A 37 27.76 4.55 15.97
N ASN A 38 27.65 4.38 17.30
CA ASN A 38 28.79 4.42 18.20
C ASN A 38 29.50 3.05 18.22
N PRO A 39 30.76 2.93 17.74
CA PRO A 39 31.48 1.67 17.73
C PRO A 39 31.70 1.07 19.12
N ARG A 40 31.69 1.90 20.19
CA ARG A 40 31.84 1.43 21.57
C ARG A 40 30.63 0.65 22.10
N LEU A 41 29.48 0.78 21.45
CA LEU A 41 28.24 0.07 21.77
C LEU A 41 28.01 -1.15 20.86
N GLN A 42 28.80 -1.28 19.78
CA GLN A 42 28.76 -2.41 18.85
C GLN A 42 29.59 -3.56 19.41
N LEU A 43 29.00 -4.31 20.35
CA LEU A 43 29.67 -5.38 21.08
C LEU A 43 29.18 -6.77 20.63
N PRO A 44 30.08 -7.74 20.37
CA PRO A 44 29.67 -9.10 20.01
C PRO A 44 29.10 -9.89 21.20
N SER A 45 29.60 -9.60 22.42
CA SER A 45 29.21 -10.28 23.66
C SER A 45 28.96 -9.29 24.80
N PRO A 46 27.83 -8.55 24.78
CA PRO A 46 27.47 -7.57 25.81
C PRO A 46 26.85 -8.14 27.09
N GLU A 47 26.63 -9.45 27.19
CA GLU A 47 25.76 -10.09 28.21
C GLU A 47 26.21 -9.79 29.63
N GLU A 48 27.47 -10.07 29.95
CA GLU A 48 28.02 -9.86 31.30
C GLU A 48 27.90 -8.41 31.75
N LYS A 49 28.10 -7.46 30.82
CA LYS A 49 28.03 -6.02 31.15
C LYS A 49 26.60 -5.56 31.37
N CYS A 50 25.64 -6.09 30.59
CA CYS A 50 24.23 -5.80 30.80
C CYS A 50 23.73 -6.39 32.13
N GLN A 51 24.09 -7.64 32.45
CA GLN A 51 23.70 -8.31 33.70
C GLN A 51 24.25 -7.63 34.96
N GLN A 52 25.38 -6.93 34.85
CA GLN A 52 25.94 -6.17 35.97
C GLN A 52 25.14 -4.90 36.31
N VAL A 53 24.32 -4.39 35.38
CA VAL A 53 23.65 -3.07 35.52
C VAL A 53 22.13 -3.19 35.50
N LEU A 54 21.58 -4.06 34.65
CA LEU A 54 20.15 -4.21 34.42
C LEU A 54 19.63 -5.52 35.01
N GLU A 55 18.37 -5.54 35.45
CA GLU A 55 17.69 -6.76 35.92
C GLU A 55 16.91 -7.47 34.79
N PRO A 56 16.71 -8.80 34.90
CA PRO A 56 15.81 -9.52 33.99
C PRO A 56 14.39 -8.97 33.95
N PRO A 57 13.77 -8.82 32.76
CA PRO A 57 14.25 -9.27 31.44
C PRO A 57 15.02 -8.21 30.62
N TYR A 58 15.35 -7.05 31.21
CA TYR A 58 15.94 -5.92 30.49
C TYR A 58 17.42 -6.13 30.15
N ASP A 59 18.15 -6.86 30.99
CA ASP A 59 19.53 -7.27 30.73
C ASP A 59 19.68 -8.02 29.40
N GLU A 60 18.89 -9.08 29.20
CA GLU A 60 18.89 -9.89 27.98
C GLU A 60 18.42 -9.07 26.77
N MET A 61 17.39 -8.23 26.97
CA MET A 61 16.85 -7.37 25.91
C MET A 61 17.91 -6.38 25.39
N PHE A 62 18.59 -5.66 26.28
CA PHE A 62 19.61 -4.68 25.88
C PHE A 62 20.92 -5.35 25.47
N ALA A 63 21.26 -6.53 25.99
CA ALA A 63 22.34 -7.34 25.44
C ALA A 63 22.07 -7.73 23.98
N ALA A 64 20.87 -8.24 23.69
CA ALA A 64 20.46 -8.55 22.32
C ALA A 64 20.46 -7.31 21.43
N HIS A 65 20.04 -6.15 21.93
CA HIS A 65 20.10 -4.88 21.20
C HIS A 65 21.53 -4.46 20.84
N LEU A 66 22.44 -4.45 21.82
CA LEU A 66 23.85 -4.09 21.57
C LEU A 66 24.51 -5.07 20.59
N ARG A 67 24.24 -6.38 20.71
CA ARG A 67 24.67 -7.38 19.72
C ARG A 67 24.06 -7.14 18.34
N CYS A 68 22.80 -6.72 18.29
CA CYS A 68 22.14 -6.33 17.05
C CYS A 68 22.87 -5.13 16.40
N THR A 69 23.29 -4.12 17.17
CA THR A 69 24.05 -2.99 16.64
C THR A 69 25.40 -3.43 16.06
N TYR A 70 26.08 -4.39 16.69
CA TYR A 70 27.30 -5.00 16.16
C TYR A 70 27.05 -5.74 14.84
N ALA A 71 26.00 -6.58 14.77
CA ALA A 71 25.63 -7.31 13.56
C ALA A 71 25.30 -6.36 12.41
N VAL A 72 24.54 -5.30 12.67
CA VAL A 72 24.23 -4.25 11.67
C VAL A 72 25.50 -3.51 11.22
N GLY A 73 26.40 -3.17 12.15
CA GLY A 73 27.69 -2.55 11.85
C GLY A 73 28.57 -3.40 10.92
N ASN A 74 28.47 -4.73 11.02
CA ASN A 74 29.18 -5.68 10.16
C ASN A 74 28.38 -6.12 8.91
N HIS A 75 27.24 -5.49 8.64
CA HIS A 75 26.33 -5.87 7.55
C HIS A 75 25.83 -7.33 7.62
N ASP A 76 25.72 -7.94 8.80
CA ASP A 76 25.06 -9.23 9.00
C ASP A 76 23.61 -9.03 9.43
N PHE A 77 22.71 -8.89 8.45
CA PHE A 77 21.29 -8.68 8.74
C PHE A 77 20.57 -9.96 9.17
N ILE A 78 21.15 -11.13 8.90
CA ILE A 78 20.59 -12.42 9.36
C ILE A 78 20.74 -12.50 10.88
N GLU A 79 21.93 -12.16 11.39
CA GLU A 79 22.17 -12.13 12.84
C GLU A 79 21.43 -10.97 13.51
N ALA A 80 21.38 -9.79 12.87
CA ALA A 80 20.57 -8.67 13.37
C ALA A 80 19.08 -9.05 13.50
N TYR A 81 18.52 -9.76 12.53
CA TYR A 81 17.13 -10.24 12.61
C TYR A 81 16.90 -11.20 13.78
N LYS A 82 17.84 -12.13 14.04
CA LYS A 82 17.74 -13.04 15.19
C LYS A 82 17.81 -12.29 16.51
N CYS A 83 18.76 -11.37 16.66
CA CYS A 83 18.88 -10.52 17.84
C CYS A 83 17.59 -9.73 18.07
N GLN A 84 17.02 -9.16 17.01
CA GLN A 84 15.76 -8.43 17.08
C GLN A 84 14.57 -9.32 17.46
N THR A 85 14.57 -10.59 17.05
CA THR A 85 13.56 -11.57 17.45
C THR A 85 13.61 -11.84 18.95
N VAL A 86 14.83 -11.93 19.52
CA VAL A 86 15.01 -12.08 20.98
C VAL A 86 14.43 -10.88 21.73
N ILE A 87 14.78 -9.65 21.31
CA ILE A 87 14.21 -8.42 21.89
C ILE A 87 12.68 -8.46 21.84
N TYR A 88 12.13 -8.90 20.71
CA TYR A 88 10.69 -9.00 20.50
C TYR A 88 10.01 -10.04 21.40
N THR A 89 10.64 -11.19 21.63
CA THR A 89 10.06 -12.25 22.47
C THR A 89 10.19 -11.96 23.96
N MET A 90 11.25 -11.27 24.38
CA MET A 90 11.52 -10.98 25.79
C MET A 90 10.66 -9.85 26.33
N PHE A 91 10.33 -8.87 25.48
CA PHE A 91 9.51 -7.76 25.93
C PHE A 91 8.04 -8.16 25.99
N ASN A 92 7.52 -8.28 27.21
CA ASN A 92 6.08 -8.33 27.43
C ASN A 92 5.50 -6.94 27.12
N PHE A 93 5.13 -6.72 25.84
CA PHE A 93 4.60 -5.45 25.30
C PHE A 93 3.36 -4.90 26.01
N SER A 94 2.86 -5.59 27.04
CA SER A 94 1.73 -5.18 27.86
C SER A 94 1.89 -3.86 28.61
N ARG A 95 3.09 -3.26 28.70
CA ARG A 95 3.32 -2.06 29.53
C ARG A 95 3.94 -0.84 28.83
N ALA A 96 4.43 -0.95 27.58
CA ALA A 96 5.01 0.21 26.87
C ALA A 96 4.85 0.13 25.34
N LEU A 97 3.84 0.84 24.80
CA LEU A 97 3.61 0.96 23.36
C LEU A 97 4.76 1.63 22.58
N PRO A 98 5.47 2.66 23.10
CA PRO A 98 6.58 3.27 22.37
C PRO A 98 7.70 2.27 22.04
N ILE A 99 8.07 1.42 23.01
CA ILE A 99 9.08 0.36 22.84
C ILE A 99 8.59 -0.65 21.79
N MET A 100 7.32 -1.07 21.89
CA MET A 100 6.70 -1.94 20.88
C MET A 100 6.83 -1.37 19.47
N TYR A 101 6.59 -0.07 19.30
CA TYR A 101 6.69 0.58 17.98
C TYR A 101 8.11 0.54 17.42
N ALA A 102 9.11 0.83 18.26
CA ALA A 102 10.51 0.76 17.86
C ALA A 102 10.89 -0.66 17.43
N VAL A 103 10.67 -1.64 18.31
CA VAL A 103 11.10 -3.03 18.09
C VAL A 103 10.37 -3.65 16.90
N ALA A 104 9.07 -3.42 16.74
CA ALA A 104 8.28 -3.95 15.61
C ALA A 104 8.69 -3.33 14.26
N LEU A 105 9.05 -2.05 14.23
CA LEU A 105 9.55 -1.39 13.03
C LEU A 105 10.90 -1.96 12.61
N ASP A 106 11.81 -2.10 13.57
CA ASP A 106 13.17 -2.59 13.34
C ASP A 106 13.15 -4.08 12.93
N LEU A 107 12.29 -4.90 13.55
CA LEU A 107 12.04 -6.29 13.14
C LEU A 107 11.66 -6.40 11.66
N ARG A 108 10.72 -5.56 11.19
CA ARG A 108 10.32 -5.54 9.78
C ARG A 108 11.47 -5.12 8.86
N ILE A 109 12.29 -4.15 9.27
CA ILE A 109 13.42 -3.66 8.46
C ILE A 109 14.50 -4.74 8.36
N PHE A 110 14.87 -5.37 9.47
CA PHE A 110 15.89 -6.42 9.48
C PHE A 110 15.42 -7.67 8.78
N ALA A 111 14.16 -8.08 8.95
CA ALA A 111 13.57 -9.18 8.18
C ALA A 111 13.70 -8.93 6.68
N ASN A 112 13.39 -7.71 6.23
CA ASN A 112 13.53 -7.34 4.82
C ASN A 112 14.99 -7.41 4.33
N ASN A 113 15.96 -6.96 5.13
CA ASN A 113 17.36 -6.97 4.73
C ASN A 113 17.96 -8.39 4.77
N ALA A 114 17.61 -9.18 5.78
CA ALA A 114 17.97 -10.59 5.90
C ALA A 114 17.43 -11.40 4.71
N ASP A 115 16.17 -11.17 4.33
CA ASP A 115 15.54 -11.78 3.15
C ASP A 115 16.35 -11.51 1.88
N GLN A 116 16.71 -10.25 1.64
CA GLN A 116 17.53 -9.86 0.48
C GLN A 116 18.92 -10.51 0.49
N GLN A 117 19.56 -10.63 1.66
CA GLN A 117 20.87 -11.28 1.78
C GLN A 117 20.79 -12.77 1.50
N LEU A 118 19.77 -13.45 2.01
CA LEU A 118 19.59 -14.89 1.82
C LEU A 118 19.22 -15.24 0.39
N VAL A 119 18.34 -14.44 -0.23
CA VAL A 119 17.98 -14.58 -1.65
C VAL A 119 19.22 -14.41 -2.53
N LYS A 120 20.05 -13.39 -2.28
CA LYS A 120 21.32 -13.19 -3.00
C LYS A 120 22.30 -14.35 -2.84
N LYS A 121 22.29 -15.01 -1.67
CA LYS A 121 23.11 -16.20 -1.39
C LYS A 121 22.49 -17.51 -1.92
N GLY A 122 21.30 -17.47 -2.53
CA GLY A 122 20.57 -18.67 -2.98
C GLY A 122 20.08 -19.58 -1.85
N LYS A 123 19.99 -19.07 -0.61
CA LYS A 123 19.70 -19.86 0.60
C LYS A 123 18.24 -19.79 1.08
N SER A 124 17.41 -18.94 0.49
CA SER A 124 16.00 -18.77 0.86
C SER A 124 15.19 -18.22 -0.31
N LYS A 125 13.88 -18.42 -0.29
CA LYS A 125 12.94 -17.79 -1.23
C LYS A 125 12.65 -16.36 -0.81
N VAL A 126 12.19 -15.56 -1.77
CA VAL A 126 11.79 -14.17 -1.54
C VAL A 126 10.59 -14.16 -0.60
N GLY A 127 10.72 -13.47 0.54
CA GLY A 127 9.65 -13.29 1.51
C GLY A 127 9.70 -14.23 2.71
N ASP A 128 10.55 -15.26 2.75
CA ASP A 128 10.59 -16.24 3.83
C ASP A 128 10.85 -15.58 5.21
N MET A 129 11.80 -14.63 5.28
CA MET A 129 12.08 -13.95 6.55
C MET A 129 11.00 -12.93 6.90
N LEU A 130 10.35 -12.34 5.89
CA LEU A 130 9.23 -11.43 6.10
C LEU A 130 8.01 -12.18 6.64
N GLU A 131 7.77 -13.42 6.21
CA GLU A 131 6.68 -14.26 6.74
C GLU A 131 6.89 -14.58 8.23
N LYS A 132 8.09 -14.99 8.61
CA LYS A 132 8.45 -15.23 10.02
C LYS A 132 8.27 -13.97 10.88
N ALA A 133 8.70 -12.82 10.36
CA ALA A 133 8.48 -11.54 11.05
C ALA A 133 6.99 -11.19 11.18
N ALA A 134 6.18 -11.50 10.16
CA ALA A 134 4.74 -11.27 10.22
C ALA A 134 4.05 -12.14 11.28
N GLU A 135 4.48 -13.38 11.48
CA GLU A 135 3.96 -14.25 12.55
C GLU A 135 4.20 -13.65 13.95
N LEU A 136 5.40 -13.12 14.19
CA LEU A 136 5.72 -12.40 15.43
C LEU A 136 4.87 -11.13 15.59
N LEU A 137 4.75 -10.31 14.55
CA LEU A 137 3.90 -9.12 14.59
C LEU A 137 2.41 -9.45 14.82
N MET A 138 1.94 -10.56 14.27
CA MET A 138 0.58 -11.06 14.47
C MET A 138 0.33 -11.51 15.92
N SER A 139 1.33 -12.10 16.60
CA SER A 139 1.17 -12.51 17.99
C SER A 139 0.93 -11.30 18.90
N CYS A 140 1.72 -10.23 18.73
CA CYS A 140 1.51 -9.00 19.49
C CYS A 140 0.21 -8.28 19.10
N PHE A 141 -0.16 -8.32 17.81
CA PHE A 141 -1.46 -7.77 17.40
C PHE A 141 -2.62 -8.47 18.13
N ARG A 142 -2.57 -9.80 18.29
CA ARG A 142 -3.59 -10.56 19.03
C ARG A 142 -3.63 -10.14 20.51
N VAL A 143 -2.47 -9.91 21.13
CA VAL A 143 -2.39 -9.39 22.52
C VAL A 143 -3.09 -8.04 22.62
N CYS A 144 -2.78 -7.09 21.74
CA CYS A 144 -3.45 -5.77 21.70
C CYS A 144 -4.95 -5.88 21.44
N ALA A 145 -5.37 -6.73 20.50
CA ALA A 145 -6.78 -6.89 20.13
C ALA A 145 -7.62 -7.52 21.26
N SER A 146 -7.02 -8.40 22.07
CA SER A 146 -7.67 -9.07 23.19
C SER A 146 -7.81 -8.20 24.45
N ASP A 147 -7.30 -6.97 24.43
CA ASP A 147 -7.30 -6.07 25.58
C ASP A 147 -8.70 -5.45 25.81
N THR A 148 -9.53 -6.13 26.60
CA THR A 148 -10.91 -5.74 26.90
C THR A 148 -11.09 -5.10 28.27
N ARG A 149 -10.08 -5.18 29.16
CA ARG A 149 -10.20 -4.80 30.57
C ARG A 149 -9.59 -3.43 30.91
N ALA A 150 -8.72 -2.90 30.06
CA ALA A 150 -8.11 -1.59 30.27
C ALA A 150 -9.09 -0.46 29.96
N GLY A 151 -8.97 0.65 30.69
CA GLY A 151 -9.58 1.92 30.28
C GLY A 151 -9.04 2.35 28.92
N ILE A 152 -9.79 3.22 28.20
CA ILE A 152 -9.45 3.65 26.84
C ILE A 152 -8.03 4.26 26.81
N GLU A 153 -7.68 5.08 27.79
CA GLU A 153 -6.38 5.79 27.85
C GLU A 153 -5.19 4.83 27.96
N ASP A 154 -5.33 3.77 28.78
CA ASP A 154 -4.27 2.78 29.01
C ASP A 154 -4.37 1.55 28.08
N SER A 155 -5.30 1.56 27.13
CA SER A 155 -5.58 0.38 26.32
C SER A 155 -4.46 0.08 25.33
N LYS A 156 -4.07 -1.19 25.25
CA LYS A 156 -3.12 -1.71 24.25
C LYS A 156 -3.69 -1.64 22.84
N LYS A 157 -4.99 -1.39 22.69
CA LYS A 157 -5.64 -1.20 21.39
C LYS A 157 -5.04 -0.03 20.61
N TRP A 158 -4.48 0.97 21.29
CA TRP A 158 -3.70 2.04 20.65
C TRP A 158 -2.55 1.51 19.77
N GLY A 159 -2.01 0.34 20.11
CA GLY A 159 -0.96 -0.32 19.36
C GLY A 159 -1.40 -1.02 18.07
N MET A 160 -2.70 -1.31 17.91
CA MET A 160 -3.21 -2.15 16.83
C MET A 160 -2.93 -1.56 15.45
N LEU A 161 -3.23 -0.27 15.24
CA LEU A 161 -3.09 0.35 13.92
C LEU A 161 -1.62 0.40 13.47
N PHE A 162 -0.69 0.62 14.41
CA PHE A 162 0.74 0.58 14.10
C PHE A 162 1.16 -0.81 13.61
N LEU A 163 0.79 -1.86 14.34
CA LEU A 163 1.11 -3.25 13.98
C LEU A 163 0.48 -3.64 12.64
N VAL A 164 -0.79 -3.29 12.42
CA VAL A 164 -1.47 -3.50 11.14
C VAL A 164 -0.74 -2.81 9.99
N ASN A 165 -0.26 -1.58 10.19
CA ASN A 165 0.53 -0.87 9.18
C ASN A 165 1.89 -1.55 8.89
N GLN A 166 2.51 -2.20 9.87
CA GLN A 166 3.72 -3.00 9.63
C GLN A 166 3.39 -4.29 8.86
N LEU A 167 2.31 -4.97 9.26
CA LEU A 167 1.83 -6.19 8.62
C LEU A 167 1.42 -5.94 7.16
N PHE A 168 0.74 -4.83 6.86
CA PHE A 168 0.42 -4.44 5.48
C PHE A 168 1.67 -4.24 4.63
N LYS A 169 2.72 -3.59 5.15
CA LYS A 169 3.99 -3.45 4.42
C LYS A 169 4.62 -4.79 4.09
N ILE A 170 4.46 -5.80 4.95
CA ILE A 170 4.91 -7.17 4.69
C ILE A 170 4.01 -7.84 3.66
N TYR A 171 2.70 -7.93 3.91
CA TYR A 171 1.76 -8.68 3.08
C TYR A 171 1.65 -8.18 1.64
N PHE A 172 1.74 -6.86 1.42
CA PHE A 172 1.82 -6.32 0.07
C PHE A 172 3.14 -6.65 -0.62
N LYS A 173 4.24 -6.81 0.13
CA LYS A 173 5.55 -7.16 -0.42
C LYS A 173 5.64 -8.65 -0.80
N ILE A 174 5.05 -9.53 0.00
CA ILE A 174 5.01 -10.98 -0.26
C ILE A 174 3.78 -11.41 -1.06
N ASN A 175 2.99 -10.46 -1.57
CA ASN A 175 1.76 -10.69 -2.33
C ASN A 175 0.69 -11.58 -1.63
N LYS A 176 0.58 -11.53 -0.29
CA LYS A 176 -0.44 -12.25 0.50
C LYS A 176 -1.58 -11.31 0.93
N LEU A 177 -2.24 -10.65 -0.03
CA LEU A 177 -3.25 -9.61 0.23
C LEU A 177 -4.49 -10.11 0.98
N HIS A 178 -4.82 -11.40 0.88
CA HIS A 178 -5.96 -12.00 1.57
C HIS A 178 -5.83 -11.91 3.11
N LEU A 179 -4.60 -11.91 3.63
CA LEU A 179 -4.31 -11.77 5.07
C LEU A 179 -4.62 -10.37 5.63
N CYS A 180 -4.82 -9.38 4.77
CA CYS A 180 -5.20 -8.04 5.20
C CYS A 180 -6.67 -7.98 5.69
N LYS A 181 -7.57 -8.83 5.17
CA LYS A 181 -9.01 -8.73 5.42
C LYS A 181 -9.39 -8.87 6.91
N PRO A 182 -8.83 -9.83 7.68
CA PRO A 182 -9.09 -9.91 9.12
C PRO A 182 -8.58 -8.68 9.89
N LEU A 183 -7.44 -8.12 9.49
CA LEU A 183 -6.86 -6.93 10.13
C LEU A 183 -7.71 -5.68 9.92
N ILE A 184 -8.20 -5.49 8.70
CA ILE A 184 -9.12 -4.39 8.34
C ILE A 184 -10.36 -4.48 9.23
N ARG A 185 -11.00 -5.65 9.30
CA ARG A 185 -12.19 -5.86 10.13
C ARG A 185 -11.96 -5.51 11.59
N ALA A 186 -10.83 -5.92 12.16
CA ALA A 186 -10.50 -5.66 13.56
C ALA A 186 -10.27 -4.16 13.87
N ILE A 187 -9.69 -3.41 12.93
CA ILE A 187 -9.53 -1.95 13.06
C ILE A 187 -10.87 -1.24 12.88
N ASP A 188 -11.65 -1.61 11.86
CA ASP A 188 -12.94 -0.97 11.57
C ASP A 188 -13.99 -1.22 12.66
N SER A 189 -13.89 -2.36 13.36
CA SER A 189 -14.73 -2.66 14.54
C SER A 189 -14.23 -2.03 15.84
N SER A 190 -13.05 -1.39 15.85
CA SER A 190 -12.48 -0.77 17.04
C SER A 190 -13.07 0.61 17.28
N ASN A 191 -13.40 0.91 18.53
CA ASN A 191 -13.88 2.24 18.94
C ASN A 191 -12.81 3.33 18.77
N LEU A 192 -11.53 2.96 18.63
CA LEU A 192 -10.40 3.89 18.48
C LEU A 192 -10.10 4.31 17.03
N LYS A 193 -10.84 3.81 16.04
CA LYS A 193 -10.50 3.94 14.60
C LYS A 193 -10.22 5.37 14.13
N ASP A 194 -10.89 6.35 14.74
CA ASP A 194 -10.77 7.77 14.37
C ASP A 194 -9.80 8.55 15.26
N GLU A 195 -9.38 7.99 16.39
CA GLU A 195 -8.51 8.65 17.36
C GLU A 195 -7.01 8.40 17.11
N TYR A 196 -6.66 7.38 16.32
CA TYR A 196 -5.27 7.15 15.94
C TYR A 196 -4.66 8.37 15.23
N SER A 197 -3.35 8.56 15.40
CA SER A 197 -2.62 9.64 14.74
C SER A 197 -2.87 9.66 13.22
N MET A 198 -2.93 10.88 12.66
CA MET A 198 -3.19 11.07 11.23
C MET A 198 -2.17 10.33 10.35
N ALA A 199 -0.90 10.27 10.77
CA ALA A 199 0.14 9.54 10.04
C ALA A 199 -0.14 8.03 9.92
N GLN A 200 -0.65 7.41 11.00
CA GLN A 200 -1.04 6.00 10.98
C GLN A 200 -2.31 5.79 10.14
N ARG A 201 -3.31 6.68 10.26
CA ARG A 201 -4.55 6.62 9.48
C ARG A 201 -4.28 6.76 7.98
N VAL A 202 -3.41 7.69 7.56
CA VAL A 202 -3.00 7.83 6.15
C VAL A 202 -2.33 6.56 5.63
N THR A 203 -1.44 5.94 6.41
CA THR A 203 -0.78 4.69 6.00
C THR A 203 -1.80 3.55 5.86
N TYR A 204 -2.72 3.42 6.81
CA TYR A 204 -3.78 2.41 6.79
C TYR A 204 -4.67 2.61 5.56
N ARG A 205 -5.20 3.81 5.36
CA ARG A 205 -6.10 4.14 4.27
C ARG A 205 -5.45 3.94 2.89
N TYR A 206 -4.16 4.24 2.77
CA TYR A 206 -3.37 3.93 1.56
C TYR A 206 -3.38 2.43 1.22
N TYR A 207 -3.11 1.55 2.18
CA TYR A 207 -3.08 0.11 1.92
C TYR A 207 -4.47 -0.49 1.72
N VAL A 208 -5.47 -0.07 2.50
CA VAL A 208 -6.86 -0.54 2.31
C VAL A 208 -7.40 -0.12 0.95
N GLY A 209 -7.17 1.12 0.54
CA GLY A 209 -7.56 1.61 -0.78
C GLY A 209 -6.88 0.87 -1.93
N ARG A 210 -5.58 0.52 -1.79
CA ARG A 210 -4.89 -0.34 -2.77
C ARG A 210 -5.50 -1.74 -2.85
N LYS A 211 -5.84 -2.33 -1.71
CA LYS A 211 -6.51 -3.64 -1.69
C LYS A 211 -7.87 -3.57 -2.40
N ALA A 212 -8.69 -2.56 -2.08
CA ALA A 212 -9.98 -2.35 -2.72
C ALA A 212 -9.84 -2.18 -4.25
N MET A 213 -8.82 -1.45 -4.71
CA MET A 213 -8.50 -1.32 -6.13
C MET A 213 -8.20 -2.69 -6.79
N PHE A 214 -7.42 -3.56 -6.14
CA PHE A 214 -7.13 -4.90 -6.64
C PHE A 214 -8.35 -5.82 -6.65
N ASP A 215 -9.26 -5.65 -5.69
CA ASP A 215 -10.54 -6.34 -5.64
C ASP A 215 -11.58 -5.75 -6.64
N SER A 216 -11.18 -4.76 -7.45
CA SER A 216 -12.04 -3.99 -8.37
C SER A 216 -13.20 -3.23 -7.70
N ASP A 217 -13.13 -2.98 -6.39
CA ASP A 217 -14.03 -2.07 -5.67
C ASP A 217 -13.50 -0.64 -5.79
N PHE A 218 -13.78 0.00 -6.94
CA PHE A 218 -13.21 1.31 -7.27
C PHE A 218 -13.80 2.45 -6.45
N LYS A 219 -15.06 2.35 -5.99
CA LYS A 219 -15.66 3.36 -5.12
C LYS A 219 -14.97 3.39 -3.76
N GLN A 220 -14.82 2.22 -3.15
CA GLN A 220 -14.12 2.13 -1.88
C GLN A 220 -12.64 2.52 -2.05
N ALA A 221 -11.98 2.07 -3.13
CA ALA A 221 -10.61 2.48 -3.40
C ALA A 221 -10.46 4.01 -3.49
N GLU A 222 -11.41 4.69 -4.15
CA GLU A 222 -11.41 6.14 -4.30
C GLU A 222 -11.54 6.86 -2.97
N GLU A 223 -12.48 6.45 -2.12
CA GLU A 223 -12.70 7.06 -0.80
C GLU A 223 -11.43 6.96 0.06
N TYR A 224 -10.88 5.75 0.16
CA TYR A 224 -9.71 5.46 0.99
C TYR A 224 -8.43 6.16 0.47
N LEU A 225 -8.19 6.14 -0.84
CA LEU A 225 -7.01 6.76 -1.43
C LEU A 225 -7.12 8.30 -1.47
N SER A 226 -8.32 8.86 -1.66
CA SER A 226 -8.55 10.30 -1.57
C SER A 226 -8.28 10.80 -0.16
N PHE A 227 -8.82 10.13 0.86
CA PHE A 227 -8.53 10.43 2.27
C PHE A 227 -7.02 10.43 2.53
N ALA A 228 -6.32 9.38 2.09
CA ALA A 228 -4.88 9.26 2.27
C ALA A 228 -4.13 10.42 1.61
N PHE A 229 -4.51 10.84 0.40
CA PHE A 229 -3.84 11.93 -0.33
C PHE A 229 -4.05 13.30 0.31
N GLU A 230 -5.27 13.58 0.73
CA GLU A 230 -5.69 14.85 1.35
C GLU A 230 -5.02 15.05 2.71
N HIS A 231 -5.01 14.01 3.54
CA HIS A 231 -4.46 14.06 4.89
C HIS A 231 -2.95 13.76 4.95
N CYS A 232 -2.33 13.34 3.84
CA CYS A 232 -0.89 13.19 3.78
C CYS A 232 -0.21 14.56 3.94
N HIS A 233 0.82 14.62 4.80
CA HIS A 233 1.54 15.85 5.10
C HIS A 233 2.09 16.51 3.83
N ARG A 234 1.93 17.84 3.72
CA ARG A 234 2.31 18.63 2.53
C ARG A 234 3.80 18.54 2.16
N SER A 235 4.71 18.31 3.11
CA SER A 235 6.14 18.12 2.81
C SER A 235 6.47 16.70 2.32
N SER A 236 5.58 15.72 2.52
CA SER A 236 5.81 14.32 2.17
C SER A 236 5.50 14.04 0.70
N GLN A 237 6.20 14.73 -0.21
CA GLN A 237 5.98 14.66 -1.66
C GLN A 237 6.07 13.23 -2.20
N LYS A 238 7.04 12.45 -1.71
CA LYS A 238 7.19 11.02 -2.07
C LYS A 238 5.94 10.20 -1.72
N ASN A 239 5.36 10.41 -0.54
CA ASN A 239 4.17 9.68 -0.11
C ASN A 239 2.94 10.12 -0.92
N LYS A 240 2.78 11.41 -1.18
CA LYS A 240 1.70 11.91 -2.05
C LYS A 240 1.79 11.32 -3.46
N ARG A 241 2.99 11.27 -4.03
CA ARG A 241 3.24 10.60 -5.31
C ARG A 241 2.88 9.12 -5.26
N MET A 242 3.29 8.41 -4.21
CA MET A 242 2.94 6.99 -4.03
C MET A 242 1.43 6.76 -3.95
N ILE A 243 0.68 7.65 -3.29
CA ILE A 243 -0.79 7.56 -3.23
C ILE A 243 -1.40 7.81 -4.61
N LEU A 244 -0.94 8.85 -5.31
CA LEU A 244 -1.46 9.22 -6.63
C LEU A 244 -1.29 8.12 -7.69
N ILE A 245 -0.20 7.35 -7.65
CA ILE A 245 0.01 6.23 -8.58
C ILE A 245 -1.18 5.26 -8.58
N TYR A 246 -1.84 5.05 -7.44
CA TYR A 246 -3.00 4.18 -7.32
C TYR A 246 -4.33 4.94 -7.43
N LEU A 247 -4.38 6.19 -6.95
CA LEU A 247 -5.60 7.01 -7.01
C LEU A 247 -5.94 7.42 -8.45
N LEU A 248 -4.95 7.70 -9.29
CA LEU A 248 -5.17 8.15 -10.67
C LEU A 248 -5.93 7.12 -11.53
N PRO A 249 -5.49 5.83 -11.63
CA PRO A 249 -6.27 4.80 -12.32
C PRO A 249 -7.71 4.69 -11.83
N VAL A 250 -7.91 4.72 -10.51
CA VAL A 250 -9.24 4.63 -9.89
C VAL A 250 -10.12 5.81 -10.28
N LYS A 251 -9.62 7.04 -10.15
CA LYS A 251 -10.36 8.25 -10.55
C LYS A 251 -10.70 8.22 -12.04
N MET A 252 -9.77 7.81 -12.91
CA MET A 252 -10.02 7.69 -14.34
C MET A 252 -11.11 6.65 -14.65
N LEU A 253 -11.12 5.52 -13.93
CA LEU A 253 -12.19 4.51 -14.04
C LEU A 253 -13.55 5.07 -13.65
N LEU A 254 -13.59 5.92 -12.62
CA LEU A 254 -14.79 6.64 -12.19
C LEU A 254 -15.15 7.85 -13.08
N GLY A 255 -14.37 8.10 -14.14
CA GLY A 255 -14.60 9.18 -15.10
C GLY A 255 -13.99 10.54 -14.75
N HIS A 256 -13.14 10.60 -13.73
CA HIS A 256 -12.42 11.80 -13.31
C HIS A 256 -10.99 11.78 -13.84
N MET A 257 -10.72 12.60 -14.85
CA MET A 257 -9.42 12.69 -15.51
C MET A 257 -8.49 13.68 -14.78
N PRO A 258 -7.20 13.34 -14.57
CA PRO A 258 -6.26 14.25 -13.93
C PRO A 258 -5.88 15.43 -14.83
N THR A 259 -5.53 16.55 -14.20
CA THR A 259 -4.97 17.70 -14.91
C THR A 259 -3.48 17.52 -15.17
N VAL A 260 -2.98 18.07 -16.28
CA VAL A 260 -1.54 18.03 -16.61
C VAL A 260 -0.70 18.72 -15.53
N GLN A 261 -1.22 19.76 -14.88
CA GLN A 261 -0.54 20.45 -13.78
C GLN A 261 -0.31 19.52 -12.57
N LEU A 262 -1.31 18.71 -12.22
CA LEU A 262 -1.18 17.71 -11.15
C LEU A 262 -0.10 16.67 -11.50
N LEU A 263 -0.10 16.17 -12.74
CA LEU A 263 0.88 15.19 -13.21
C LEU A 263 2.30 15.75 -13.17
N LYS A 264 2.51 16.99 -13.61
CA LYS A 264 3.81 17.68 -13.54
C LYS A 264 4.27 17.87 -12.10
N LYS A 265 3.38 18.30 -11.21
CA LYS A 265 3.70 18.56 -9.80
C LYS A 265 4.26 17.35 -9.06
N TYR A 266 3.77 16.15 -9.38
CA TYR A 266 4.15 14.91 -8.69
C TYR A 266 4.99 13.96 -9.55
N ASP A 267 5.51 14.41 -10.70
CA ASP A 267 6.34 13.60 -11.61
C ASP A 267 5.63 12.30 -12.04
N LEU A 268 4.45 12.46 -12.66
CA LEU A 268 3.55 11.39 -13.12
C LEU A 268 3.13 11.61 -14.58
N MET A 269 4.00 12.19 -15.41
CA MET A 269 3.71 12.49 -16.81
C MET A 269 3.45 11.25 -17.68
N GLN A 270 3.82 10.05 -17.22
CA GLN A 270 3.48 8.77 -17.84
C GLN A 270 1.96 8.59 -18.00
N PHE A 271 1.15 9.23 -17.14
CA PHE A 271 -0.31 9.19 -17.21
C PHE A 271 -0.91 10.18 -18.22
N ALA A 272 -0.13 11.10 -18.79
CA ALA A 272 -0.67 12.17 -19.63
C ALA A 272 -1.29 11.64 -20.93
N GLU A 273 -0.58 10.76 -21.64
CA GLU A 273 -1.07 10.15 -22.88
C GLU A 273 -2.25 9.21 -22.62
N VAL A 274 -2.20 8.44 -21.52
CA VAL A 274 -3.33 7.60 -21.06
C VAL A 274 -4.58 8.46 -20.81
N THR A 275 -4.43 9.56 -20.07
CA THR A 275 -5.54 10.46 -19.75
C THR A 275 -6.18 11.04 -21.01
N LYS A 276 -5.34 11.48 -21.96
CA LYS A 276 -5.79 12.00 -23.25
C LYS A 276 -6.53 10.92 -24.05
N ALA A 277 -5.95 9.73 -24.17
CA ALA A 277 -6.51 8.61 -24.91
C ALA A 277 -7.91 8.22 -24.40
N VAL A 278 -8.05 8.05 -23.08
CA VAL A 278 -9.34 7.69 -22.47
C VAL A 278 -10.37 8.80 -22.68
N SER A 279 -10.00 10.06 -22.47
CA SER A 279 -10.89 11.22 -22.65
C SER A 279 -11.40 11.33 -24.09
N GLU A 280 -10.53 11.05 -25.06
CA GLU A 280 -10.82 11.12 -26.48
C GLU A 280 -11.45 9.82 -27.03
N GLY A 281 -11.53 8.74 -26.26
CA GLY A 281 -11.93 7.44 -26.81
C GLY A 281 -10.97 6.94 -27.90
N ASN A 282 -9.67 7.24 -27.78
CA ASN A 282 -8.65 6.86 -28.75
C ASN A 282 -7.95 5.57 -28.28
N LEU A 283 -8.36 4.42 -28.81
CA LEU A 283 -7.83 3.11 -28.41
C LEU A 283 -6.39 2.91 -28.88
N LEU A 284 -6.04 3.40 -30.07
CA LEU A 284 -4.69 3.32 -30.60
C LEU A 284 -3.70 4.04 -29.68
N LEU A 285 -3.99 5.31 -29.35
CA LEU A 285 -3.16 6.09 -28.44
C LEU A 285 -3.08 5.47 -27.05
N LEU A 286 -4.16 4.82 -26.58
CA LEU A 286 -4.14 4.13 -25.29
C LEU A 286 -3.15 2.96 -25.32
N ASN A 287 -3.23 2.11 -26.34
CA ASN A 287 -2.32 0.97 -26.50
C ASN A 287 -0.87 1.42 -26.61
N ASP A 288 -0.60 2.47 -27.40
CA ASP A 288 0.74 3.05 -27.54
C ASP A 288 1.27 3.59 -26.21
N ALA A 289 0.43 4.32 -25.46
CA ALA A 289 0.81 4.89 -24.17
C ALA A 289 1.09 3.82 -23.11
N LEU A 290 0.30 2.74 -23.09
CA LEU A 290 0.50 1.61 -22.18
C LEU A 290 1.79 0.84 -22.53
N THR A 291 2.07 0.63 -23.81
CA THR A 291 3.29 -0.03 -24.30
C THR A 291 4.54 0.81 -24.00
N LYS A 292 4.51 2.11 -24.34
CA LYS A 292 5.61 3.05 -24.12
C LYS A 292 6.03 3.16 -22.65
N HIS A 293 5.08 3.03 -21.73
CA HIS A 293 5.31 3.17 -20.29
C HIS A 293 5.10 1.86 -19.51
N GLU A 294 5.12 0.72 -20.20
CA GLU A 294 4.81 -0.61 -19.65
C GLU A 294 5.66 -0.92 -18.42
N THR A 295 6.98 -0.76 -18.54
CA THR A 295 7.94 -1.05 -17.45
C THR A 295 7.63 -0.26 -16.16
N PHE A 296 7.20 1.00 -16.30
CA PHE A 296 6.82 1.85 -15.18
C PHE A 296 5.51 1.35 -14.53
N PHE A 297 4.50 1.03 -15.33
CA PHE A 297 3.19 0.59 -14.83
C PHE A 297 3.23 -0.82 -14.22
N ILE A 298 4.02 -1.74 -14.79
CA ILE A 298 4.26 -3.07 -14.23
C ILE A 298 4.99 -2.96 -12.90
N ARG A 299 6.07 -2.16 -12.83
CA ARG A 299 6.81 -1.94 -11.58
C ARG A 299 5.95 -1.32 -10.48
N CYS A 300 4.99 -0.47 -10.85
CA CYS A 300 4.01 0.10 -9.93
C CYS A 300 2.87 -0.86 -9.57
N GLY A 301 2.72 -1.98 -10.28
CA GLY A 301 1.65 -2.95 -10.07
C GLY A 301 0.26 -2.46 -10.48
N ILE A 302 0.17 -1.53 -11.44
CA ILE A 302 -1.11 -0.92 -11.88
C ILE A 302 -1.45 -1.18 -13.35
N PHE A 303 -0.58 -1.88 -14.10
CA PHE A 303 -0.77 -2.14 -15.53
C PHE A 303 -2.15 -2.77 -15.83
N LEU A 304 -2.52 -3.83 -15.10
CA LEU A 304 -3.81 -4.50 -15.27
C LEU A 304 -5.02 -3.61 -14.92
N ILE A 305 -4.84 -2.63 -14.03
CA ILE A 305 -5.89 -1.67 -13.70
C ILE A 305 -6.04 -0.64 -14.82
N LEU A 306 -4.93 -0.22 -15.44
CA LEU A 306 -4.95 0.67 -16.59
C LEU A 306 -5.53 0.00 -17.84
N GLU A 307 -5.29 -1.29 -18.04
CA GLU A 307 -5.93 -2.07 -19.12
C GLU A 307 -7.47 -2.01 -19.04
N LYS A 308 -8.06 -1.97 -17.84
CA LYS A 308 -9.52 -1.81 -17.66
C LYS A 308 -10.04 -0.48 -18.23
N LEU A 309 -9.20 0.54 -18.42
CA LEU A 309 -9.59 1.79 -19.07
C LEU A 309 -9.97 1.61 -20.54
N LYS A 310 -9.61 0.49 -21.18
CA LYS A 310 -10.08 0.15 -22.54
C LYS A 310 -11.61 0.15 -22.62
N ILE A 311 -12.30 -0.36 -21.61
CA ILE A 311 -13.77 -0.38 -21.55
C ILE A 311 -14.35 1.04 -21.68
N ILE A 312 -13.79 1.98 -20.91
CA ILE A 312 -14.22 3.38 -20.92
C ILE A 312 -13.84 4.06 -22.24
N THR A 313 -12.71 3.67 -22.82
CA THR A 313 -12.22 4.20 -24.09
C THR A 313 -13.11 3.75 -25.24
N TYR A 314 -13.53 2.47 -25.29
CA TYR A 314 -14.56 1.95 -26.20
C TYR A 314 -15.86 2.72 -26.06
N ARG A 315 -16.35 2.89 -24.82
CA ARG A 315 -17.56 3.68 -24.54
C ARG A 315 -17.45 5.09 -25.11
N ASN A 316 -16.32 5.77 -24.90
CA ASN A 316 -16.11 7.14 -25.35
C ASN A 316 -16.00 7.24 -26.87
N LEU A 317 -15.37 6.27 -27.53
CA LEU A 317 -15.34 6.16 -28.99
C LEU A 317 -16.76 6.01 -29.54
N PHE A 318 -17.55 5.08 -29.01
CA PHE A 318 -18.91 4.84 -29.48
C PHE A 318 -19.85 6.00 -29.17
N LYS A 319 -19.63 6.72 -28.07
CA LYS A 319 -20.31 7.99 -27.79
C LYS A 319 -20.01 9.03 -28.87
N LYS A 320 -18.76 9.12 -29.36
CA LYS A 320 -18.42 10.01 -30.48
C LYS A 320 -19.16 9.62 -31.76
N VAL A 321 -19.19 8.34 -32.11
CA VAL A 321 -19.98 7.84 -33.26
C VAL A 321 -21.44 8.26 -33.15
N TYR A 322 -22.05 8.10 -31.97
CA TYR A 322 -23.41 8.54 -31.71
C TYR A 322 -23.62 10.05 -31.90
N LEU A 323 -22.71 10.87 -31.34
CA LEU A 323 -22.80 12.33 -31.46
C LEU A 323 -22.62 12.81 -32.91
N LEU A 324 -21.85 12.10 -33.73
CA LEU A 324 -21.67 12.41 -35.15
C LEU A 324 -22.90 12.04 -35.98
N LEU A 325 -23.46 10.84 -35.76
CA LEU A 325 -24.59 10.34 -36.55
C LEU A 325 -25.94 10.96 -36.15
N LYS A 326 -26.07 11.49 -34.92
CA LYS A 326 -27.26 12.19 -34.42
C LYS A 326 -28.58 11.42 -34.60
N THR A 327 -28.51 10.10 -34.46
CA THR A 327 -29.67 9.20 -34.54
C THR A 327 -29.66 8.20 -33.38
N HIS A 328 -30.84 7.73 -33.00
CA HIS A 328 -31.00 6.71 -31.95
C HIS A 328 -30.88 5.28 -32.48
N GLN A 329 -30.80 5.10 -33.80
CA GLN A 329 -30.62 3.79 -34.44
C GLN A 329 -29.32 3.82 -35.24
N LEU A 330 -28.26 3.22 -34.69
CA LEU A 330 -26.90 3.32 -35.20
C LEU A 330 -26.52 2.02 -35.90
N SER A 331 -26.07 2.09 -37.16
CA SER A 331 -25.58 0.89 -37.86
C SER A 331 -24.35 0.31 -37.16
N LEU A 332 -24.29 -1.02 -37.06
CA LEU A 332 -23.10 -1.72 -36.56
C LEU A 332 -21.86 -1.44 -37.43
N ASP A 333 -22.04 -1.20 -38.73
CA ASP A 333 -20.96 -0.82 -39.65
C ASP A 333 -20.25 0.47 -39.24
N ALA A 334 -20.97 1.42 -38.64
CA ALA A 334 -20.38 2.68 -38.21
C ALA A 334 -19.41 2.47 -37.03
N PHE A 335 -19.76 1.54 -36.12
CA PHE A 335 -18.87 1.15 -35.03
C PHE A 335 -17.70 0.31 -35.55
N LEU A 336 -17.95 -0.62 -36.47
CA LEU A 336 -16.90 -1.39 -37.14
C LEU A 336 -15.87 -0.47 -37.81
N PHE A 337 -16.33 0.52 -38.56
CA PHE A 337 -15.46 1.52 -39.19
C PHE A 337 -14.65 2.28 -38.14
N ALA A 338 -15.27 2.72 -37.04
CA ALA A 338 -14.58 3.42 -35.98
C ALA A 338 -13.50 2.56 -35.30
N LEU A 339 -13.75 1.26 -35.11
CA LEU A 339 -12.77 0.32 -34.55
C LEU A 339 -11.61 0.05 -35.51
N LYS A 340 -11.90 -0.15 -36.79
CA LYS A 340 -10.86 -0.29 -37.84
C LYS A 340 -10.02 0.98 -37.96
N PHE A 341 -10.64 2.15 -37.87
CA PHE A 341 -9.93 3.44 -37.83
C PHE A 341 -9.00 3.57 -36.62
N MET A 342 -9.33 2.91 -35.51
CA MET A 342 -8.48 2.79 -34.31
C MET A 342 -7.47 1.63 -34.40
N GLN A 343 -7.36 0.94 -35.53
CA GLN A 343 -6.47 -0.21 -35.73
C GLN A 343 -6.68 -1.32 -34.69
N VAL A 344 -7.95 -1.61 -34.35
CA VAL A 344 -8.28 -2.80 -33.57
C VAL A 344 -8.17 -4.02 -34.48
N ASP A 345 -7.26 -4.93 -34.12
CA ASP A 345 -6.97 -6.15 -34.89
C ASP A 345 -8.18 -7.07 -34.98
N ASP A 346 -8.32 -7.75 -36.13
CA ASP A 346 -9.31 -8.80 -36.40
C ASP A 346 -10.76 -8.47 -36.03
N VAL A 347 -11.14 -7.19 -36.09
CA VAL A 347 -12.49 -6.75 -35.72
C VAL A 347 -13.50 -6.97 -36.86
N ASP A 348 -14.55 -7.72 -36.55
CA ASP A 348 -15.73 -7.94 -37.39
C ASP A 348 -17.02 -7.47 -36.69
N ILE A 349 -18.16 -7.74 -37.30
CA ILE A 349 -19.46 -7.33 -36.75
C ILE A 349 -19.81 -8.10 -35.46
N ASP A 350 -19.38 -9.35 -35.34
CA ASP A 350 -19.65 -10.17 -34.16
C ASP A 350 -18.86 -9.64 -32.96
N GLU A 351 -17.61 -9.22 -33.17
CA GLU A 351 -16.80 -8.56 -32.15
C GLU A 351 -17.37 -7.19 -31.76
N VAL A 352 -17.86 -6.40 -32.72
CA VAL A 352 -18.59 -5.15 -32.42
C VAL A 352 -19.81 -5.42 -31.53
N GLN A 353 -20.59 -6.45 -31.83
CA GLN A 353 -21.75 -6.83 -31.02
C GLN A 353 -21.32 -7.26 -29.62
N CYS A 354 -20.24 -8.03 -29.49
CA CYS A 354 -19.68 -8.44 -28.20
C CYS A 354 -19.30 -7.22 -27.33
N ILE A 355 -18.55 -6.26 -27.89
CA ILE A 355 -18.15 -5.04 -27.18
C ILE A 355 -19.39 -4.23 -26.76
N LEU A 356 -20.34 -4.04 -27.67
CA LEU A 356 -21.58 -3.31 -27.38
C LEU A 356 -22.42 -4.01 -26.31
N ALA A 357 -22.56 -5.33 -26.37
CA ALA A 357 -23.31 -6.12 -25.39
C ALA A 357 -22.69 -5.98 -24.00
N ASN A 358 -21.35 -6.04 -23.90
CA ASN A 358 -20.64 -5.81 -22.65
C ASN A 358 -20.85 -4.39 -22.10
N LEU A 359 -20.79 -3.38 -22.96
CA LEU A 359 -21.05 -1.99 -22.56
C LEU A 359 -22.50 -1.75 -22.11
N ILE A 360 -23.47 -2.45 -22.71
CA ILE A 360 -24.87 -2.41 -22.28
C ILE A 360 -25.04 -3.12 -20.93
N TYR A 361 -24.49 -4.33 -20.81
CA TYR A 361 -24.55 -5.12 -19.57
C TYR A 361 -23.96 -4.36 -18.38
N MET A 362 -22.82 -3.70 -18.58
CA MET A 362 -22.18 -2.86 -17.56
C MET A 362 -22.91 -1.52 -17.32
N GLY A 363 -23.95 -1.18 -18.09
CA GLY A 363 -24.70 0.07 -17.94
C GLY A 363 -24.02 1.32 -18.53
N HIS A 364 -22.91 1.14 -19.24
CA HIS A 364 -22.18 2.22 -19.93
C HIS A 364 -22.92 2.76 -21.16
N ILE A 365 -23.80 1.95 -21.74
CA ILE A 365 -24.72 2.28 -22.83
C ILE A 365 -26.13 1.86 -22.41
N LYS A 366 -27.12 2.74 -22.56
CA LYS A 366 -28.53 2.40 -22.39
C LYS A 366 -29.14 2.14 -23.76
N GLY A 367 -29.47 0.89 -24.06
CA GLY A 367 -30.02 0.49 -25.34
C GLY A 367 -30.08 -1.02 -25.51
N TYR A 368 -30.35 -1.47 -26.74
CA TYR A 368 -30.32 -2.87 -27.12
C TYR A 368 -29.76 -3.04 -28.53
N ILE A 369 -29.27 -4.24 -28.85
CA ILE A 369 -28.78 -4.60 -30.19
C ILE A 369 -29.95 -5.26 -30.95
N SER A 370 -30.30 -4.71 -32.11
CA SER A 370 -31.23 -5.33 -33.06
C SER A 370 -30.43 -6.15 -34.07
N HIS A 371 -30.34 -7.47 -33.83
CA HIS A 371 -29.61 -8.38 -34.72
C HIS A 371 -30.20 -8.43 -36.13
N GLN A 372 -31.53 -8.48 -36.26
CA GLN A 372 -32.19 -8.53 -37.58
C GLN A 372 -31.87 -7.31 -38.44
N HIS A 373 -31.74 -6.13 -37.83
CA HIS A 373 -31.48 -4.88 -38.55
C HIS A 373 -30.02 -4.44 -38.51
N GLN A 374 -29.13 -5.20 -37.86
CA GLN A 374 -27.72 -4.86 -37.67
C GLN A 374 -27.53 -3.43 -37.11
N LYS A 375 -28.28 -3.11 -36.04
CA LYS A 375 -28.25 -1.77 -35.42
C LYS A 375 -28.19 -1.83 -33.90
N LEU A 376 -27.51 -0.86 -33.31
CA LEU A 376 -27.66 -0.49 -31.92
C LEU A 376 -28.80 0.54 -31.79
N VAL A 377 -29.81 0.24 -30.97
CA VAL A 377 -30.90 1.17 -30.64
C VAL A 377 -30.66 1.71 -29.24
N VAL A 378 -30.32 3.00 -29.14
CA VAL A 378 -29.99 3.65 -27.86
C VAL A 378 -31.17 4.43 -27.28
N SER A 379 -31.19 4.58 -25.97
CA SER A 379 -32.18 5.37 -25.23
C SER A 379 -32.23 6.82 -25.72
N LYS A 380 -33.43 7.39 -25.80
CA LYS A 380 -33.61 8.83 -26.06
C LYS A 380 -33.11 9.70 -24.90
N GLN A 381 -33.14 9.15 -23.69
CA GLN A 381 -32.70 9.82 -22.47
C GLN A 381 -31.36 9.22 -22.01
N ASN A 382 -30.32 10.06 -21.98
CA ASN A 382 -28.97 9.69 -21.51
C ASN A 382 -28.48 8.33 -22.06
N PRO A 383 -28.34 8.17 -23.40
CA PRO A 383 -27.89 6.93 -24.02
C PRO A 383 -26.50 6.48 -23.54
N PHE A 384 -25.67 7.43 -23.12
CA PHE A 384 -24.36 7.18 -22.52
C PHE A 384 -24.30 7.89 -21.14
N PRO A 385 -24.71 7.22 -20.04
CA PRO A 385 -24.74 7.80 -18.70
C PRO A 385 -23.36 8.28 -18.22
N PRO A 386 -23.28 9.24 -17.27
CA PRO A 386 -22.03 9.63 -16.63
C PRO A 386 -21.35 8.44 -15.96
N LEU A 387 -20.03 8.31 -16.09
CA LEU A 387 -19.28 7.16 -15.56
C LEU A 387 -19.41 7.02 -14.03
N SER A 388 -19.51 8.14 -13.31
CA SER A 388 -19.73 8.17 -11.86
C SER A 388 -21.04 7.51 -11.41
N THR A 389 -22.00 7.32 -12.32
CA THR A 389 -23.28 6.66 -12.03
C THR A 389 -23.29 5.15 -12.31
N VAL A 390 -22.23 4.63 -12.93
CA VAL A 390 -22.18 3.27 -13.51
C VAL A 390 -21.13 2.39 -12.85
N CYS A 391 -19.98 2.98 -12.49
CA CYS A 391 -18.94 2.28 -11.74
C CYS A 391 -19.28 2.12 -10.27
#